data_AF-A0A9W7MSH1-F1
#
_entry.id   AF-A0A9W7MSH1-F1
#
_cell.length_a   1.000
_cell.length_b   1.000
_cell.length_c   1.000
_cell.angle_alpha   90.00
_cell.angle_beta   90.00
_cell.angle_gamma   90.00
#
_symmetry.space_group_name_H-M   'P 1'
#
loop_
_entity.id
_entity.type
_entity.pdbx_description
1 polymer ?
#
loop_
_entity_poly.entity_id
_entity_poly.type
_entity_poly.pdbx_seq_one_letter_code
_entity_poly.pdbx_strand_id
1 'polypeptide(L)'
;MSEKRNIRDHKRRLLAAKYELRRKLYKAFCKDPDLPSDMRDKHRYKLSKLPRNSSFARVRNRCISTGRPRSVYEFFRISRIVFRGLASRGPLMGIKKSSWRGTVVHWSAGVQRLFPSLKSECGTEPSE
;
A
#
# COMPACT_ATOMS: atom_id res chain seq x y z
N MET A 1 -2.17 20.60 -16.60
CA MET A 1 -3.26 19.59 -16.62
C MET A 1 -3.15 18.50 -15.54
N SER A 2 -1.95 18.09 -15.11
CA SER A 2 -1.77 17.04 -14.08
C SER A 2 -2.17 17.50 -12.67
N GLU A 3 -1.76 18.70 -12.28
CA GLU A 3 -2.09 19.39 -11.02
C GLU A 3 -3.58 19.28 -10.64
N LYS A 4 -4.46 19.70 -11.56
CA LYS A 4 -5.92 19.70 -11.39
C LYS A 4 -6.50 18.31 -11.12
N ARG A 5 -5.84 17.24 -11.59
CA ARG A 5 -6.27 15.86 -11.35
C ARG A 5 -5.82 15.36 -9.98
N ASN A 6 -4.60 15.72 -9.56
CA ASN A 6 -4.09 15.42 -8.23
C ASN A 6 -4.92 16.13 -7.15
N ILE A 7 -5.25 17.41 -7.34
CA ILE A 7 -6.09 18.18 -6.42
C ILE A 7 -7.48 17.52 -6.27
N ARG A 8 -8.10 17.12 -7.39
CA ARG A 8 -9.40 16.40 -7.34
C ARG A 8 -9.29 15.07 -6.61
N ASP A 9 -8.22 14.32 -6.82
CA ASP A 9 -7.99 13.04 -6.17
C ASP A 9 -7.71 13.20 -4.66
N HIS A 10 -6.97 14.24 -4.29
CA HIS A 10 -6.75 14.64 -2.89
C HIS A 10 -8.08 15.01 -2.20
N LYS A 11 -8.92 15.84 -2.82
CA LYS A 11 -10.27 16.15 -2.33
C LYS A 11 -11.12 14.89 -2.13
N ARG A 12 -11.01 13.88 -3.01
CA ARG A 12 -11.69 12.58 -2.84
C ARG A 12 -11.14 11.79 -1.66
N ARG A 13 -9.82 11.78 -1.43
CA ARG A 13 -9.22 11.12 -0.25
C ARG A 13 -9.76 11.72 1.04
N LEU A 14 -9.80 13.05 1.14
CA LEU A 14 -10.35 13.75 2.31
C LEU A 14 -11.83 13.39 2.55
N LEU A 15 -12.64 13.41 1.48
CA LEU A 15 -14.04 13.00 1.57
C LEU A 15 -14.20 11.52 1.94
N ALA A 16 -13.36 10.64 1.40
CA ALA A 16 -13.40 9.22 1.70
C ALA A 16 -13.07 8.95 3.18
N ALA A 17 -12.04 9.62 3.72
CA ALA A 17 -11.70 9.56 5.14
C ALA A 17 -12.86 10.05 6.03
N LYS A 18 -13.46 11.20 5.68
CA LYS A 18 -14.59 11.76 6.45
C LYS A 18 -15.79 10.82 6.57
N TYR A 19 -16.09 10.04 5.53
CA TYR A 19 -17.28 9.18 5.49
C TYR A 19 -16.96 7.68 5.62
N GLU A 20 -15.71 7.32 5.93
CA GLU A 20 -15.27 5.93 5.95
C GLU A 20 -16.09 5.08 6.92
N LEU A 21 -16.16 5.52 8.18
CA LEU A 21 -16.86 4.81 9.24
C LEU A 21 -18.35 4.61 8.90
N ARG A 22 -19.04 5.68 8.50
CA ARG A 22 -20.48 5.63 8.14
C ARG A 22 -20.74 4.66 6.98
N ARG A 23 -19.87 4.65 5.95
CA ARG A 23 -20.01 3.71 4.82
C ARG A 23 -19.74 2.27 5.23
N LYS A 24 -18.76 2.01 6.09
CA LYS A 24 -18.48 0.66 6.61
C LYS A 24 -19.67 0.13 7.41
N LEU A 25 -20.19 0.94 8.34
CA LEU A 25 -21.36 0.59 9.15
C LEU A 25 -22.59 0.28 8.29
N TYR A 26 -22.97 1.19 7.38
CA TYR A 26 -24.15 0.96 6.54
C TYR A 26 -23.99 -0.25 5.62
N LYS A 27 -22.79 -0.51 5.11
CA LYS A 27 -22.52 -1.71 4.30
C LYS A 27 -22.60 -3.00 5.12
N ALA A 28 -22.16 -2.99 6.38
CA ALA A 28 -22.29 -4.14 7.27
C ALA A 28 -23.77 -4.50 7.45
N PHE A 29 -24.60 -3.54 7.89
CA PHE A 29 -26.05 -3.75 8.04
C PHE A 29 -26.76 -4.20 6.76
N CYS A 30 -26.29 -3.77 5.59
CA CYS A 30 -26.85 -4.22 4.31
C CYS A 30 -26.46 -5.66 3.95
N LYS A 31 -25.34 -6.17 4.48
CA LYS A 31 -24.76 -7.48 4.18
C LYS A 31 -25.26 -8.56 5.15
N ASP A 32 -25.63 -8.16 6.36
CA ASP A 32 -26.09 -9.07 7.41
C ASP A 32 -27.43 -9.75 7.02
N PRO A 33 -27.48 -11.09 6.93
CA PRO A 33 -28.68 -11.83 6.50
C PRO A 33 -29.77 -11.89 7.57
N ASP A 34 -29.39 -11.81 8.85
CA ASP A 34 -30.29 -11.98 10.00
C ASP A 34 -31.17 -10.76 10.27
N LEU A 35 -30.78 -9.59 9.74
CA LEU A 35 -31.57 -8.37 9.90
C LEU A 35 -32.85 -8.41 9.04
N PRO A 36 -33.96 -7.84 9.55
CA PRO A 36 -35.21 -7.74 8.79
C PRO A 36 -35.00 -6.91 7.53
N SER A 37 -35.71 -7.27 6.44
CA SER A 37 -35.53 -6.64 5.13
C SER A 37 -35.69 -5.13 5.17
N ASP A 38 -36.70 -4.63 5.88
CA ASP A 38 -36.99 -3.20 6.02
C ASP A 38 -35.80 -2.41 6.58
N MET A 39 -35.08 -2.97 7.56
CA MET A 39 -33.89 -2.32 8.11
C MET A 39 -32.76 -2.30 7.08
N ARG A 40 -32.55 -3.40 6.34
CA ARG A 40 -31.55 -3.45 5.27
C ARG A 40 -31.83 -2.41 4.20
N ASP A 41 -33.09 -2.26 3.79
CA ASP A 41 -33.50 -1.30 2.77
C ASP A 41 -33.37 0.15 3.24
N LYS A 42 -33.68 0.43 4.52
CA LYS A 42 -33.39 1.74 5.16
C LYS A 42 -31.88 2.06 5.11
N HIS A 43 -31.01 1.08 5.38
CA HIS A 43 -29.56 1.28 5.32
C HIS A 43 -29.03 1.41 3.88
N ARG A 44 -29.60 0.69 2.91
CA ARG A 44 -29.31 0.86 1.47
C ARG A 44 -29.66 2.27 1.01
N TYR A 45 -30.83 2.78 1.41
CA TYR A 45 -31.26 4.14 1.11
C TYR A 45 -30.32 5.19 1.74
N LYS A 46 -29.94 5.02 3.01
CA LYS A 46 -28.94 5.88 3.69
C LYS A 46 -27.56 5.83 2.99
N LEU A 47 -27.13 4.66 2.50
CA LEU A 47 -25.88 4.50 1.77
C LEU A 47 -25.91 5.22 0.40
N SER A 48 -27.07 5.22 -0.27
CA SER A 48 -27.29 5.91 -1.55
C SER A 48 -27.24 7.43 -1.40
N LYS A 49 -27.76 7.97 -0.29
CA LYS A 49 -27.70 9.42 0.03
C LYS A 49 -26.29 9.97 0.23
N LEU A 50 -25.30 9.13 0.55
CA LEU A 50 -23.94 9.60 0.75
C LEU A 50 -23.30 10.05 -0.58
N PRO A 51 -22.43 11.08 -0.57
CA PRO A 51 -21.83 11.61 -1.78
C PRO A 51 -21.01 10.53 -2.50
N ARG A 52 -21.25 10.33 -3.80
CA ARG A 52 -20.62 9.25 -4.59
C ARG A 52 -19.08 9.28 -4.56
N ASN A 53 -18.50 10.47 -4.45
CA ASN A 53 -17.04 10.69 -4.38
C ASN A 53 -16.40 10.31 -3.04
N SER A 54 -17.19 10.02 -2.01
CA SER A 54 -16.70 9.49 -0.72
C SER A 54 -16.33 8.00 -0.78
N SER A 55 -16.61 7.30 -1.87
CA SER A 55 -16.23 5.89 -2.01
C SER A 55 -14.73 5.73 -2.23
N PHE A 56 -14.08 4.92 -1.39
CA PHE A 56 -12.65 4.59 -1.52
C PHE A 56 -12.29 4.00 -2.90
N ALA A 57 -13.22 3.25 -3.52
CA ALA A 57 -13.02 2.68 -4.86
C ALA A 57 -12.77 3.73 -5.97
N ARG A 58 -13.11 5.01 -5.74
CA ARG A 58 -12.88 6.11 -6.70
C ARG A 58 -11.55 6.82 -6.52
N VAL A 59 -10.84 6.57 -5.41
CA VAL A 59 -9.51 7.10 -5.18
C VAL A 59 -8.54 6.33 -6.08
N ARG A 60 -7.58 7.04 -6.68
CA ARG A 60 -6.56 6.40 -7.52
C ARG A 60 -5.16 6.78 -7.07
N ASN A 61 -4.26 5.80 -7.01
CA ASN A 61 -2.86 6.05 -6.70
C ASN A 61 -2.21 6.79 -7.87
N ARG A 62 -1.83 8.05 -7.66
CA ARG A 62 -1.16 8.92 -8.63
C ARG A 62 0.28 9.18 -8.18
N CYS A 63 1.16 9.42 -9.14
CA CYS A 63 2.51 9.89 -8.87
C CYS A 63 2.47 11.27 -8.20
N ILE A 64 3.23 11.46 -7.12
CA ILE A 64 3.30 12.73 -6.40
C ILE A 64 3.90 13.84 -7.29
N SER A 65 5.03 13.56 -7.95
CA SER A 65 5.74 14.54 -8.77
C SER A 65 5.01 14.86 -10.10
N THR A 66 4.61 13.83 -10.86
CA THR A 66 4.07 14.02 -12.23
C THR A 66 2.56 13.88 -12.34
N GLY A 67 1.87 13.34 -11.33
CA GLY A 67 0.42 13.06 -11.36
C GLY A 67 -0.02 11.95 -12.32
N ARG A 68 0.94 11.17 -12.85
CA ARG A 68 0.67 10.01 -13.73
C ARG A 68 -0.27 9.02 -13.02
N PRO A 69 -1.37 8.58 -13.66
CA PRO A 69 -2.41 7.76 -13.02
C PRO A 69 -2.17 6.25 -13.03
N ARG A 70 -1.09 5.79 -13.67
CA ARG A 70 -0.77 4.38 -13.88
C ARG A 70 0.74 4.15 -13.76
N SER A 71 1.10 2.90 -13.48
CA SER A 71 2.48 2.45 -13.26
C SER A 71 3.17 3.30 -12.19
N VAL A 72 2.52 3.39 -11.02
CA VAL A 72 3.03 4.06 -9.83
C VAL A 72 3.45 2.97 -8.86
N TYR A 73 4.69 3.01 -8.39
CA TYR A 73 5.13 2.12 -7.32
C TYR A 73 4.51 2.58 -6.00
N GLU A 74 3.82 1.69 -5.30
CA GLU A 74 3.09 2.02 -4.07
C GLU A 74 4.01 2.50 -2.95
N PHE A 75 5.13 1.81 -2.75
CA PHE A 75 6.11 2.15 -1.70
C PHE A 75 6.68 3.56 -1.86
N PHE A 76 7.18 3.90 -3.06
CA PHE A 76 7.79 5.20 -3.32
C PHE A 76 6.79 6.30 -3.72
N ARG A 77 5.52 5.95 -4.01
CA ARG A 77 4.46 6.84 -4.51
C ARG A 77 4.85 7.68 -5.75
N ILE A 78 5.79 7.18 -6.56
CA ILE A 78 6.24 7.81 -7.82
C ILE A 78 6.03 6.91 -9.03
N SER A 79 5.92 7.53 -10.19
CA SER A 79 5.77 6.81 -11.47
C SER A 79 7.07 6.11 -11.88
N ARG A 80 6.96 5.04 -12.67
CA ARG A 80 8.13 4.33 -13.24
C ARG A 80 9.16 5.22 -13.94
N ILE A 81 8.73 6.31 -14.57
CA ILE A 81 9.61 7.22 -15.32
C ILE A 81 10.50 8.01 -14.36
N VAL A 82 9.86 8.63 -13.36
CA VAL A 82 10.55 9.36 -12.30
C VAL A 82 11.43 8.42 -11.50
N PHE A 83 10.92 7.23 -11.16
CA PHE A 83 11.68 6.22 -10.43
C PHE A 83 12.95 5.81 -11.18
N ARG A 84 12.90 5.54 -12.49
CA ARG A 84 14.11 5.24 -13.28
C ARG A 84 15.07 6.42 -13.34
N GLY A 85 14.58 7.64 -13.50
CA GLY A 85 15.42 8.84 -13.48
C GLY A 85 16.13 9.03 -12.15
N LEU A 86 15.43 8.83 -11.03
CA LEU A 86 16.00 8.91 -9.69
C LEU A 86 16.94 7.73 -9.40
N ALA A 87 16.61 6.51 -9.81
CA ALA A 87 17.49 5.36 -9.61
C ALA A 87 18.83 5.53 -10.37
N SER A 88 18.79 6.08 -11.59
CA SER A 88 20.02 6.34 -12.37
C SER A 88 20.87 7.47 -11.81
N ARG A 89 20.27 8.47 -11.16
CA ARG A 89 20.99 9.61 -10.57
C ARG A 89 21.62 9.31 -9.21
N GLY A 90 21.26 8.19 -8.57
CA GLY A 90 21.74 7.84 -7.23
C GLY A 90 21.04 8.42 -5.97
N PRO A 91 19.99 9.27 -6.00
CA PRO A 91 19.33 9.72 -4.75
C PRO A 91 18.52 8.64 -4.02
N LEU A 92 18.29 7.46 -4.61
CA LEU A 92 17.54 6.39 -3.97
C LEU A 92 18.49 5.44 -3.24
N MET A 93 18.38 5.37 -1.92
CA MET A 93 19.19 4.49 -1.07
C MET A 93 18.91 3.01 -1.38
N GLY A 94 19.96 2.21 -1.51
CA GLY A 94 19.87 0.75 -1.66
C GLY A 94 19.38 0.25 -3.02
N ILE A 95 19.20 1.15 -4.02
CA ILE A 95 18.76 0.75 -5.36
C ILE A 95 19.96 0.63 -6.29
N LYS A 96 20.26 -0.61 -6.69
CA LYS A 96 21.28 -0.95 -7.67
C LYS A 96 20.68 -1.77 -8.80
N LYS A 97 21.26 -1.68 -10.00
CA LYS A 97 20.90 -2.57 -11.10
C LYS A 97 21.29 -4.00 -10.71
N SER A 98 20.35 -4.93 -10.82
CA SER A 98 20.63 -6.35 -10.61
C SER A 98 21.37 -6.92 -11.82
N SER A 99 22.46 -7.63 -11.58
CA SER A 99 23.10 -8.50 -12.57
C SER A 99 22.90 -9.97 -12.15
N TRP A 100 22.50 -10.82 -13.07
CA TRP A 100 22.37 -12.27 -12.82
C TRP A 100 23.75 -12.94 -12.75
N ARG A 101 24.71 -12.44 -13.54
CA ARG A 101 26.13 -12.79 -13.44
C ARG A 101 26.76 -11.90 -12.37
N GLY A 102 26.73 -12.35 -11.13
CA GLY A 102 27.49 -11.70 -10.06
C GLY A 102 28.97 -11.92 -10.29
N THR A 103 29.72 -10.89 -10.68
CA THR A 103 31.11 -10.81 -10.25
C THR A 103 31.04 -10.51 -8.75
N VAL A 104 31.13 -11.56 -7.95
CA VAL A 104 31.60 -11.45 -6.57
C VAL A 104 32.99 -10.84 -6.72
N VAL A 105 33.15 -9.57 -6.34
CA VAL A 105 34.49 -9.07 -6.03
C VAL A 105 34.99 -9.91 -4.87
N HIS A 106 35.81 -10.89 -5.22
CA HIS A 106 36.56 -11.72 -4.32
C HIS A 106 37.43 -10.78 -3.49
N TRP A 107 37.05 -10.53 -2.24
CA TRP A 107 37.98 -10.05 -1.25
C TRP A 107 38.84 -11.24 -0.86
N SER A 108 39.98 -11.41 -1.55
CA SER A 108 41.05 -12.25 -1.06
C SER A 108 41.70 -11.55 0.12
N ALA A 109 41.15 -11.77 1.31
CA ALA A 109 41.91 -11.78 2.54
C ALA A 109 41.31 -12.92 3.36
N GLY A 110 42.00 -14.05 3.34
CA GLY A 110 41.55 -15.28 3.95
C GLY A 110 41.26 -15.13 5.43
N VAL A 111 40.32 -15.93 5.91
CA VAL A 111 40.40 -16.71 7.15
C VAL A 111 39.31 -17.77 6.99
N GLN A 112 39.74 -19.02 7.10
CA GLN A 112 38.89 -20.20 6.99
C GLN A 112 37.85 -20.25 8.12
N ARG A 113 36.72 -20.84 7.78
CA ARG A 113 35.58 -21.13 8.64
C ARG A 113 36.00 -21.87 9.91
N LEU A 114 35.44 -21.44 11.04
CA LEU A 114 34.98 -22.35 12.10
C LEU A 114 33.52 -21.99 12.37
N PHE A 115 32.61 -22.76 11.78
CA PHE A 115 31.20 -22.80 12.16
C PHE A 115 31.05 -23.91 13.22
N PRO A 116 30.50 -23.61 14.40
CA PRO A 116 29.78 -24.61 15.18
C PRO A 116 28.29 -24.51 14.85
N SER A 117 27.72 -25.68 14.58
CA SER A 117 26.29 -25.95 14.42
C SER A 117 25.48 -25.40 15.60
N LEU A 118 24.58 -24.45 15.33
CA LEU A 118 23.53 -24.05 16.26
C LEU A 118 22.30 -24.95 15.99
N LYS A 119 22.21 -26.02 16.77
CA LYS A 119 20.97 -26.77 16.95
C LYS A 119 19.94 -25.87 17.63
N SER A 120 18.74 -25.91 17.07
CA SER A 120 17.50 -25.43 17.63
C SER A 120 17.19 -26.15 18.94
N GLU A 121 17.04 -25.40 20.03
CA GLU A 121 16.34 -25.86 21.22
C GLU A 121 15.19 -24.89 21.51
N CYS A 122 13.97 -25.41 21.36
CA CYS A 122 12.74 -24.82 21.85
C CYS A 122 12.77 -24.87 23.38
N GLY A 123 12.74 -23.71 24.03
CA GLY A 123 12.49 -23.59 25.46
C GLY A 123 10.98 -23.66 25.75
N THR A 124 10.55 -24.73 26.42
CA THR A 124 9.35 -24.73 27.27
C THR A 124 9.81 -24.51 28.71
N GLU A 125 9.41 -23.38 29.30
CA GLU A 125 9.61 -23.11 30.73
C GLU A 125 8.60 -23.89 31.57
N PRO A 126 9.02 -24.46 32.72
CA PRO A 126 8.10 -24.85 33.78
C PRO A 126 8.00 -23.73 34.83
N SER A 127 6.76 -23.28 35.04
CA SER A 127 6.34 -22.46 36.19
C SER A 127 6.30 -23.32 37.46
N GLU A 128 7.01 -22.88 38.50
CA GLU A 128 6.56 -23.00 39.90
C GLU A 128 5.65 -21.83 40.25
#